data_AF-A0A6L8GHY2-F1
#
_entry.id   AF-A0A6L8GHY2-F1
#
_cell.length_a   1.000
_cell.length_b   1.000
_cell.length_c   1.000
_cell.angle_alpha   90.00
_cell.angle_beta   90.00
_cell.angle_gamma   90.00
#
_symmetry.space_group_name_H-M   'P 1'
#
loop_
_entity.id
_entity.type
_entity.pdbx_description
1 polymer ?
#
loop_
_entity_poly.entity_id
_entity_poly.type
_entity_poly.pdbx_seq_one_letter_code
_entity_poly.pdbx_strand_id
1 'polypeptide(L)'
;MIRRVAGWGGALAQVHAFAPLPRNLPPQPTTGYRDLRQVALARLLVDNVDSIQVDWSLYGPKLAQVALIFGASDVDAVSAEDGGTLGARRAPLAEIVRNIRASGLVPVERDGRFEHVGT
;
A
#
# COMPACT_ATOMS: atom_id res chain seq x y z
N MET A 1 11.37 17.39 -16.33
CA MET A 1 10.07 17.43 -17.03
C MET A 1 9.65 15.99 -17.32
N ILE A 2 9.09 15.29 -16.32
CA ILE A 2 8.52 13.95 -16.53
C ILE A 2 7.22 14.16 -17.31
N ARG A 3 7.20 13.63 -18.55
CA ARG A 3 6.01 13.63 -19.41
C ARG A 3 4.91 12.81 -18.73
N ARG A 4 3.69 13.33 -18.73
CA ARG A 4 2.45 12.61 -18.40
C ARG A 4 2.40 11.33 -19.25
N VAL A 5 2.65 10.16 -18.65
CA VAL A 5 2.74 8.89 -19.41
C VAL A 5 1.36 8.34 -19.79
N ALA A 6 0.28 8.79 -19.15
CA ALA A 6 -1.04 8.23 -19.42
C ALA A 6 -1.98 9.25 -20.12
N GLY A 7 -2.03 9.19 -21.45
CA GLY A 7 -3.20 9.66 -22.21
C GLY A 7 -4.35 8.65 -22.14
N TRP A 8 -4.79 8.26 -20.93
CA TRP A 8 -5.67 7.11 -20.71
C TRP A 8 -7.06 7.56 -20.19
N GLY A 9 -7.67 8.54 -20.86
CA GLY A 9 -8.89 9.22 -20.38
C GLY A 9 -10.21 8.45 -20.52
N GLY A 10 -10.21 7.23 -21.07
CA GLY A 10 -11.46 6.54 -21.44
C GLY A 10 -11.84 5.32 -20.60
N ALA A 11 -10.87 4.59 -20.05
CA ALA A 11 -11.10 3.24 -19.50
C ALA A 11 -10.80 3.10 -17.98
N LEU A 12 -10.06 4.03 -17.39
CA LEU A 12 -9.59 3.93 -15.99
C LEU A 12 -10.42 4.69 -14.96
N ALA A 13 -11.54 5.32 -15.35
CA ALA A 13 -12.46 5.95 -14.38
C ALA A 13 -13.01 4.98 -13.31
N GLN A 14 -12.66 3.69 -13.39
CA GLN A 14 -13.09 2.62 -12.49
C GLN A 14 -11.94 2.00 -11.67
N VAL A 15 -10.67 2.43 -11.87
CA VAL A 15 -9.52 1.87 -11.14
C VAL A 15 -9.14 2.81 -10.01
N HIS A 16 -9.61 2.48 -8.80
CA HIS A 16 -9.37 3.27 -7.59
C HIS A 16 -8.01 2.97 -6.93
N ALA A 17 -7.40 1.83 -7.25
CA ALA A 17 -6.17 1.39 -6.62
C ALA A 17 -5.22 0.63 -7.53
N PHE A 18 -3.94 0.79 -7.27
CA PHE A 18 -2.86 0.08 -7.91
C PHE A 18 -1.92 -0.50 -6.85
N ALA A 19 -1.76 -1.83 -6.87
CA ALA A 19 -0.82 -2.55 -6.01
C ALA A 19 0.47 -2.84 -6.79
N PRO A 20 1.53 -2.04 -6.64
CA PRO A 20 2.74 -2.17 -7.45
C PRO A 20 3.55 -3.43 -7.13
N LEU A 21 3.42 -4.04 -5.95
CA LEU A 21 4.22 -5.19 -5.55
C LEU A 21 3.54 -6.53 -5.89
N PRO A 22 4.31 -7.60 -6.18
CA PRO A 22 3.74 -8.92 -6.49
C PRO A 22 2.83 -9.46 -5.36
N ARG A 23 1.64 -9.94 -5.71
CA ARG A 23 0.79 -10.67 -4.74
C ARG A 23 1.19 -12.14 -4.55
N ASN A 24 1.80 -12.71 -5.58
CA ASN A 24 2.42 -14.04 -5.53
C ASN A 24 3.92 -13.85 -5.38
N LEU A 25 4.46 -14.17 -4.20
CA LEU A 25 5.87 -13.97 -3.91
C LEU A 25 6.73 -14.90 -4.80
N PRO A 26 7.77 -14.36 -5.44
CA PRO A 26 8.66 -15.18 -6.27
C PRO A 26 9.45 -16.18 -5.40
N PRO A 27 9.94 -17.30 -5.99
CA PRO A 27 10.75 -18.28 -5.28
C PRO A 27 12.03 -17.69 -4.67
N GLN A 28 12.59 -16.66 -5.31
CA GLN A 28 13.70 -15.87 -4.79
C GLN A 28 13.16 -14.57 -4.21
N PRO A 29 13.32 -14.33 -2.90
CA PRO A 29 12.81 -13.12 -2.26
C PRO A 29 13.35 -11.84 -2.91
N THR A 30 12.50 -10.82 -3.01
CA THR A 30 12.94 -9.47 -3.35
C THR A 30 13.65 -8.83 -2.15
N THR A 31 14.45 -7.80 -2.42
CA THR A 31 15.00 -6.94 -1.37
C THR A 31 14.03 -5.79 -1.08
N GLY A 32 13.94 -5.35 0.17
CA GLY A 32 13.13 -4.17 0.51
C GLY A 32 13.49 -2.91 -0.29
N TYR A 33 14.76 -2.72 -0.66
CA TYR A 33 15.17 -1.62 -1.55
C TYR A 33 14.49 -1.70 -2.93
N ARG A 34 14.45 -2.89 -3.53
CA ARG A 34 13.78 -3.12 -4.82
C ARG A 34 12.28 -2.86 -4.72
N ASP A 35 11.65 -3.30 -3.65
CA ASP A 35 10.21 -3.12 -3.44
C ASP A 35 9.87 -1.64 -3.25
N LEU A 36 10.62 -0.93 -2.40
CA LEU A 36 10.44 0.52 -2.20
C LEU A 36 10.70 1.33 -3.48
N ARG A 37 11.68 0.93 -4.29
CA ARG A 37 11.91 1.52 -5.61
C ARG A 37 10.70 1.35 -6.54
N GLN A 38 10.05 0.20 -6.48
CA GLN A 38 8.87 -0.10 -7.29
C GLN A 38 7.65 0.70 -6.83
N VAL A 39 7.45 0.86 -5.52
CA VAL A 39 6.42 1.75 -4.95
C VAL A 39 6.64 3.20 -5.37
N ALA A 40 7.87 3.72 -5.24
CA ALA A 40 8.19 5.09 -5.63
C ALA A 40 7.99 5.33 -7.14
N LEU A 41 8.38 4.36 -7.97
CA LEU A 41 8.16 4.44 -9.41
C LEU A 41 6.66 4.45 -9.74
N ALA A 42 5.86 3.64 -9.07
CA ALA A 42 4.42 3.61 -9.25
C ALA A 42 3.78 4.97 -8.95
N ARG A 43 4.14 5.62 -7.83
CA ARG A 43 3.66 6.95 -7.49
C ARG A 43 4.02 8.02 -8.55
N LEU A 44 5.17 7.88 -9.19
CA LEU A 44 5.63 8.83 -10.21
C LEU A 44 5.01 8.59 -11.59
N LEU A 45 4.70 7.34 -11.93
CA LEU A 45 4.22 6.95 -13.26
C LEU A 45 2.70 6.84 -13.37
N VAL A 46 2.03 6.48 -12.27
CA VAL A 46 0.58 6.26 -12.20
C VAL A 46 -0.05 7.42 -11.45
N ASP A 47 -0.03 8.60 -12.06
CA ASP A 47 -0.48 9.85 -11.46
C ASP A 47 -2.02 10.01 -11.45
N ASN A 48 -2.74 9.07 -12.06
CA ASN A 48 -4.19 9.07 -12.23
C ASN A 48 -4.92 8.01 -11.39
N VAL A 49 -4.23 7.33 -10.46
CA VAL A 49 -4.83 6.39 -9.51
C VAL A 49 -4.59 6.91 -8.10
N ASP A 50 -5.66 7.07 -7.34
CA ASP A 50 -5.62 7.70 -6.02
C ASP A 50 -4.87 6.83 -4.99
N SER A 51 -5.19 5.54 -4.97
CA SER A 51 -4.60 4.58 -4.02
C SER A 51 -3.41 3.83 -4.62
N ILE A 52 -2.23 3.98 -4.00
CA ILE A 52 -1.08 3.11 -4.23
C ILE A 52 -0.94 2.20 -3.02
N GLN A 53 -1.20 0.90 -3.23
CA GLN A 53 -1.39 -0.06 -2.15
C GLN A 53 -0.12 -0.83 -1.78
N VAL A 54 0.07 -1.09 -0.49
CA VAL A 54 1.02 -2.10 0.01
C VAL A 54 0.28 -3.14 0.86
N ASP A 55 0.53 -4.42 0.62
CA ASP A 55 -0.12 -5.51 1.33
C ASP A 55 0.61 -5.81 2.65
N TRP A 56 -0.08 -5.57 3.77
CA TRP A 56 0.47 -5.79 5.11
C TRP A 56 0.79 -7.25 5.39
N SER A 57 -0.08 -8.17 4.95
CA SER A 57 0.04 -9.59 5.25
C SER A 57 1.22 -10.23 4.52
N LEU A 58 1.50 -9.80 3.29
CA LEU A 58 2.62 -10.29 2.48
C LEU A 58 3.95 -9.64 2.84
N TYR A 59 3.97 -8.32 3.02
CA TYR A 59 5.22 -7.55 3.17
C TYR A 59 5.56 -7.18 4.62
N GLY A 60 4.59 -7.34 5.52
CA GLY A 60 4.75 -7.09 6.95
C GLY A 60 4.78 -5.61 7.34
N PRO A 61 4.66 -5.33 8.66
CA PRO A 61 4.49 -3.98 9.19
C PRO A 61 5.64 -3.04 8.86
N LYS A 62 6.88 -3.54 8.90
CA LYS A 62 8.08 -2.71 8.70
C LYS A 62 8.19 -2.21 7.26
N LEU A 63 8.02 -3.10 6.27
CA LEU A 63 8.07 -2.67 4.88
C LEU A 63 6.87 -1.80 4.54
N ALA A 64 5.66 -2.16 5.01
CA ALA A 64 4.46 -1.36 4.81
C ALA A 64 4.61 0.06 5.36
N GLN A 65 5.18 0.23 6.56
CA GLN A 65 5.46 1.54 7.15
C GLN A 65 6.41 2.37 6.25
N VAL A 66 7.54 1.80 5.83
CA VAL A 66 8.50 2.53 5.00
C VAL A 66 7.92 2.81 3.61
N ALA A 67 7.09 1.92 3.06
CA ALA A 67 6.43 2.12 1.77
C ALA A 67 5.54 3.38 1.76
N LEU A 68 4.90 3.73 2.89
CA LEU A 68 4.13 4.97 3.03
C LEU A 68 5.00 6.22 2.77
N ILE A 69 6.25 6.21 3.23
CA ILE A 69 7.21 7.29 3.00
C ILE A 69 7.65 7.34 1.52
N PHE A 70 7.65 6.19 0.83
CA PHE A 70 8.06 6.06 -0.56
C PHE A 70 6.91 6.22 -1.57
N GLY A 71 5.72 6.63 -1.11
CA GLY A 71 4.61 6.99 -1.99
C GLY A 71 3.43 6.02 -1.99
N ALA A 72 3.43 4.96 -1.19
CA ALA A 72 2.20 4.24 -0.89
C ALA A 72 1.24 5.15 -0.12
N SER A 73 -0.06 5.07 -0.42
CA SER A 73 -1.11 5.81 0.28
C SER A 73 -2.14 4.92 0.96
N ASP A 74 -2.03 3.60 0.78
CA ASP A 74 -3.02 2.63 1.26
C ASP A 74 -2.31 1.36 1.72
N VAL A 75 -2.69 0.87 2.89
CA VAL A 75 -2.19 -0.38 3.44
C VAL A 75 -3.35 -1.37 3.50
N ASP A 76 -3.26 -2.40 2.69
CA ASP A 76 -4.30 -3.40 2.52
C ASP A 76 -4.01 -4.68 3.32
N ALA A 77 -5.03 -5.53 3.47
CA ALA A 77 -4.92 -6.85 4.13
C ALA A 77 -4.38 -6.79 5.58
N VAL A 78 -4.75 -5.76 6.34
CA VAL A 78 -4.49 -5.69 7.78
C VAL A 78 -5.54 -6.52 8.51
N SER A 79 -5.16 -7.71 8.99
CA SER A 79 -6.09 -8.57 9.74
C SER A 79 -6.34 -8.03 11.15
N ALA A 80 -7.59 -8.04 11.60
CA ALA A 80 -7.93 -7.72 12.99
C ALA A 80 -7.46 -8.80 13.99
N GLU A 81 -7.39 -10.05 13.52
CA GLU A 81 -6.97 -11.23 14.29
C GLU A 81 -5.68 -11.80 13.71
N ASP A 82 -4.74 -12.16 14.59
CA ASP A 82 -3.38 -12.48 14.16
C ASP A 82 -3.13 -13.97 13.96
N GLY A 83 -3.56 -14.45 12.79
CA GLY A 83 -3.28 -15.80 12.29
C GLY A 83 -2.18 -15.85 11.23
N GLY A 84 -1.37 -14.79 11.09
CA GLY A 84 -0.41 -14.69 9.99
C GLY A 84 0.63 -15.83 9.96
N THR A 85 1.01 -16.27 8.76
CA THR A 85 2.01 -17.34 8.55
C THR A 85 3.40 -17.00 9.09
N LEU A 86 3.66 -15.72 9.37
CA LEU A 86 4.92 -15.20 9.91
C LEU A 86 4.90 -15.03 11.45
N GLY A 87 3.86 -15.55 12.12
CA GLY A 87 3.68 -15.50 13.57
C GLY A 87 2.65 -14.47 14.03
N ALA A 88 2.08 -14.71 15.20
CA ALA A 88 1.06 -13.85 15.80
C ALA A 88 1.67 -12.53 16.29
N ARG A 89 1.23 -11.41 15.73
CA ARG A 89 1.44 -10.05 16.27
C ARG A 89 0.32 -9.71 17.25
N ARG A 90 0.58 -8.73 18.11
CA ARG A 90 -0.39 -8.22 19.09
C ARG A 90 -1.00 -6.94 18.55
N ALA A 91 -2.32 -6.95 18.36
CA ALA A 91 -3.13 -5.80 17.96
C ALA A 91 -2.69 -5.11 16.64
N PRO A 92 -2.82 -5.78 15.48
CA PRO A 92 -2.42 -5.22 14.17
C PRO A 92 -3.07 -3.89 13.82
N LEU A 93 -4.34 -3.69 14.20
CA LEU A 93 -5.06 -2.43 13.93
C LEU A 93 -4.43 -1.23 14.66
N ALA A 94 -4.04 -1.41 15.93
CA ALA A 94 -3.34 -0.36 16.67
C ALA A 94 -1.94 -0.12 16.09
N GLU A 95 -1.29 -1.17 15.60
CA GLU A 95 0.03 -1.08 14.96
C GLU A 95 -0.01 -0.28 13.65
N ILE A 96 -0.95 -0.57 12.75
CA ILE A 96 -1.04 0.17 11.49
C ILE A 96 -1.34 1.66 11.73
N VAL A 97 -2.24 1.98 12.66
CA VAL A 97 -2.54 3.38 13.04
C VAL A 97 -1.29 4.10 13.53
N ARG A 98 -0.48 3.44 14.37
CA ARG A 98 0.80 3.99 14.84
C ARG A 98 1.79 4.16 13.69
N ASN A 99 1.90 3.18 12.80
CA ASN A 99 2.85 3.21 11.68
C ASN A 99 2.52 4.33 10.69
N ILE A 100 1.23 4.55 10.38
CA ILE A 100 0.78 5.65 9.53
C ILE A 100 1.16 7.00 10.17
N ARG A 101 0.83 7.20 11.46
CA ARG A 101 1.18 8.43 12.19
C ARG A 101 2.68 8.66 12.26
N ALA A 102 3.46 7.60 12.53
CA ALA A 102 4.92 7.67 12.58
C ALA A 102 5.55 8.02 11.21
N SER A 103 4.82 7.80 10.12
CA SER A 103 5.20 8.21 8.76
C SER A 103 4.79 9.65 8.43
N GLY A 104 4.21 10.39 9.40
CA GLY A 104 3.74 11.77 9.22
C GLY A 104 2.39 11.90 8.53
N LEU A 105 1.61 10.81 8.46
CA LEU A 105 0.33 10.74 7.76
C LEU A 105 -0.85 10.65 8.74
N VAL A 106 -2.06 10.96 8.25
CA VAL A 106 -3.32 10.80 9.01
C VAL A 106 -3.93 9.44 8.67
N PRO A 107 -4.15 8.55 9.67
CA PRO A 107 -4.81 7.27 9.44
C PRO A 107 -6.29 7.48 9.15
N VAL A 108 -6.77 6.88 8.06
CA VAL A 108 -8.16 6.86 7.65
C VAL A 108 -8.54 5.41 7.35
N GLU A 109 -9.65 4.95 7.92
CA GLU A 109 -10.20 3.64 7.61
C GLU A 109 -11.06 3.73 6.34
N ARG A 110 -10.94 2.74 5.46
CA ARG A 110 -11.72 2.64 4.23
C ARG A 110 -12.42 1.29 4.10
N ASP A 111 -13.51 1.27 3.36
CA ASP A 111 -14.18 0.03 2.97
C ASP A 111 -13.52 -0.60 1.71
N GLY A 112 -14.09 -1.72 1.24
CA GLY A 112 -13.62 -2.40 0.03
C GLY A 112 -13.92 -1.65 -1.28
N ARG A 113 -14.69 -0.56 -1.23
CA ARG A 113 -14.99 0.33 -2.36
C ARG A 113 -14.09 1.57 -2.37
N PHE A 114 -13.10 1.64 -1.48
CA PHE A 114 -12.21 2.78 -1.31
C PHE A 114 -12.88 4.03 -0.74
N GLU A 115 -14.04 3.87 -0.11
CA GLU A 115 -14.75 4.96 0.57
C GLU A 115 -14.34 5.01 2.05
N HIS A 116 -14.31 6.21 2.64
CA HIS A 116 -13.99 6.36 4.05
C HIS A 116 -15.11 5.83 4.95
N VAL A 117 -14.72 5.14 6.03
CA VAL A 117 -15.65 4.65 7.05
C VAL A 117 -15.76 5.69 8.16
N GLY A 118 -16.98 6.16 8.44
CA GLY A 118 -17.28 7.07 9.56
C GLY A 118 -17.25 8.56 9.21
N THR A 119 -18.17 9.00 8.35
CA THR A 119 -18.55 10.43 8.20
C THR A 119 -19.78 10.75 9.05
#